data_AF-A0A9D6KI41-F1
#
_entry.id   AF-A0A9D6KI41-F1
#
_cell.length_a   1.000
_cell.length_b   1.000
_cell.length_c   1.000
_cell.angle_alpha   90.00
_cell.angle_beta   90.00
_cell.angle_gamma   90.00
#
_symmetry.space_group_name_H-M   'P 1'
#
loop_
_entity.id
_entity.type
_entity.pdbx_description
1 polymer ?
#
loop_
_entity_poly.entity_id
_entity_poly.type
_entity_poly.pdbx_seq_one_letter_code
_entity_poly.pdbx_strand_id
1 'polypeptide(L)'
;MALSADTRPHFTTIAGFVSELEQEIVQLFRDVLLYCEELGLLGKEHFAVDGCKLPSNASKQWSGTHEELRERQQKMEKAAQEIVRRHRDRDEREQHGPVAEQDEKKLATYRTKIQKIKTFLLSAKKNIGPSGNERKSNITDPDSAKMATTHGVIQGYNGVAMVDDRHQIVVHAEALGEGQENHLLEPMVQATRETFAAIGRTQDVFVQATLTADSGYHSAKSMEYIVHSDVDAYVADREMRRRDPAFANAGRYKERHRKEQRRRSGAVEHKWFTPADFVYDESKQTCICPAGQKLYRSGVDIVTGGYRGAHFKAPKRACGPCELRRQCLRHPERTAQRQVVFFKERVPGARRAPPAPPPAIEAMKRKIDSPLGRLIYGRRIATVEPVFGNLQNKGMRRFTLRGHKKVDAQWKLFTLVHNIEKIAHYAAA
;
A
#
# COMPACT_ATOMS: atom_id res chain seq x y z
N MET A 1 -30.58 26.68 2.45
CA MET A 1 -31.32 25.39 2.51
C MET A 1 -32.84 25.67 2.61
N ALA A 2 -33.35 26.57 1.76
CA ALA A 2 -34.75 27.03 1.83
C ALA A 2 -35.76 26.07 1.16
N LEU A 3 -35.31 25.34 0.14
CA LEU A 3 -36.14 24.38 -0.62
C LEU A 3 -36.61 23.18 0.19
N SER A 4 -35.91 22.83 1.28
CA SER A 4 -36.26 21.69 2.13
C SER A 4 -36.77 22.07 3.52
N ALA A 5 -37.03 23.36 3.80
CA ALA A 5 -37.40 23.85 5.13
C ALA A 5 -36.44 23.35 6.24
N ASP A 6 -35.13 23.38 6.00
CA ASP A 6 -34.08 22.82 6.88
C ASP A 6 -34.22 21.32 7.23
N THR A 7 -35.10 20.58 6.55
CA THR A 7 -35.14 19.12 6.69
C THR A 7 -33.83 18.53 6.17
N ARG A 8 -33.25 17.64 6.98
CA ARG A 8 -32.02 16.92 6.67
C ARG A 8 -32.38 15.47 6.39
N PRO A 9 -32.09 14.93 5.20
CA PRO A 9 -32.34 13.52 4.93
C PRO A 9 -31.54 12.67 5.92
N HIS A 10 -32.19 11.64 6.45
CA HIS A 10 -31.52 10.69 7.34
C HIS A 10 -30.42 9.97 6.55
N PHE A 11 -29.36 9.52 7.24
CA PHE A 11 -28.21 8.87 6.56
C PHE A 11 -28.61 7.63 5.75
N THR A 12 -29.69 6.95 6.16
CA THR A 12 -30.25 5.80 5.44
C THR A 12 -30.86 6.20 4.10
N THR A 13 -31.51 7.36 4.03
CA THR A 13 -32.08 7.90 2.78
C THR A 13 -30.96 8.22 1.79
N ILE A 14 -29.89 8.87 2.25
CA ILE A 14 -28.71 9.17 1.42
C ILE A 14 -28.05 7.85 0.97
N ALA A 15 -27.88 6.90 1.89
CA ALA A 15 -27.28 5.60 1.56
C ALA A 15 -28.12 4.80 0.56
N GLY A 16 -29.46 4.88 0.66
CA GLY A 16 -30.40 4.30 -0.30
C GLY A 16 -30.21 4.90 -1.69
N PHE A 17 -30.29 6.23 -1.77
CA PHE A 17 -30.07 6.99 -3.00
C PHE A 17 -28.75 6.63 -3.69
N VAL A 18 -27.62 6.69 -2.97
CA VAL A 18 -26.30 6.35 -3.56
C VAL A 18 -26.21 4.87 -3.96
N SER A 19 -26.91 3.98 -3.26
CA SER A 19 -26.92 2.55 -3.60
C SER A 19 -27.70 2.24 -4.87
N GLU A 20 -28.65 3.10 -5.25
CA GLU A 20 -29.51 2.92 -6.42
C GLU A 20 -28.93 3.59 -7.67
N LEU A 21 -28.10 4.62 -7.51
CA LEU A 21 -27.48 5.43 -8.57
C LEU A 21 -26.42 4.73 -9.45
N GLU A 22 -26.22 3.41 -9.34
CA GLU A 22 -25.06 2.72 -9.95
C GLU A 22 -24.94 2.99 -11.46
N GLN A 23 -26.06 2.97 -12.19
CA GLN A 23 -26.06 3.12 -13.65
C GLN A 23 -26.14 4.59 -14.07
N GLU A 24 -26.99 5.35 -13.38
CA GLU A 24 -27.29 6.75 -13.65
C GLU A 24 -26.08 7.63 -13.41
N ILE A 25 -25.26 7.33 -12.39
CA ILE A 25 -24.08 8.13 -12.08
C ILE A 25 -23.05 8.11 -13.21
N VAL A 26 -22.95 7.01 -13.96
CA VAL A 26 -22.03 6.90 -15.09
C VAL A 26 -22.46 7.82 -16.23
N GLN A 27 -23.77 7.88 -16.52
CA GLN A 27 -24.31 8.78 -17.55
C GLN A 27 -24.20 10.24 -17.11
N LEU A 28 -24.60 10.57 -15.87
CA LEU A 28 -24.46 11.92 -15.33
C LEU A 28 -23.01 12.41 -15.32
N PHE A 29 -22.06 11.52 -15.03
CA PHE A 29 -20.64 11.83 -15.08
C PHE A 29 -20.18 12.17 -16.51
N ARG A 30 -20.65 11.44 -17.52
CA ARG A 30 -20.38 11.74 -18.93
C ARG A 30 -21.01 13.05 -19.36
N ASP A 31 -22.25 13.31 -18.96
CA ASP A 31 -22.95 14.56 -19.29
C ASP A 31 -22.21 15.78 -18.70
N VAL A 32 -21.80 15.71 -17.43
CA VAL A 32 -21.00 16.79 -16.81
C VAL A 32 -19.65 16.97 -17.49
N LEU A 33 -19.01 15.88 -17.95
CA LEU A 33 -17.78 15.98 -18.74
C LEU A 33 -18.01 16.59 -20.13
N LEU A 34 -19.13 16.29 -20.78
CA LEU A 34 -19.51 16.93 -22.02
C LEU A 34 -19.66 18.44 -21.83
N TYR A 35 -20.34 18.88 -20.75
CA TYR A 35 -20.40 20.31 -20.41
C TYR A 35 -19.01 20.91 -20.14
N CYS A 36 -18.12 20.19 -19.44
CA CYS A 36 -16.75 20.66 -19.23
C CYS A 36 -15.99 20.84 -20.57
N GLU A 37 -16.20 19.93 -21.53
CA GLU A 37 -15.61 20.02 -22.87
C GLU A 37 -16.15 21.21 -23.65
N GLU A 38 -17.48 21.40 -23.69
CA GLU A 38 -18.14 22.52 -24.38
C GLU A 38 -17.75 23.88 -23.80
N LEU A 39 -17.54 23.95 -22.49
CA LEU A 39 -17.08 25.15 -21.78
C LEU A 39 -15.54 25.35 -21.87
N GLY A 40 -14.83 24.48 -22.59
CA GLY A 40 -13.38 24.61 -22.78
C GLY A 40 -12.54 24.34 -21.52
N LEU A 41 -13.09 23.63 -20.53
CA LEU A 41 -12.43 23.34 -19.26
C LEU A 41 -11.45 22.16 -19.33
N LEU A 42 -11.49 21.38 -20.42
CA LEU A 42 -10.58 20.26 -20.64
C LEU A 42 -9.41 20.68 -21.53
N GLY A 43 -8.19 20.64 -21.00
CA GLY A 43 -6.96 20.95 -21.73
C GLY A 43 -6.55 19.84 -22.69
N LYS A 44 -6.57 18.59 -22.21
CA LYS A 44 -6.15 17.38 -22.93
C LYS A 44 -4.66 17.41 -23.31
N GLU A 45 -3.84 18.13 -22.56
CA GLU A 45 -2.39 18.22 -22.77
C GLU A 45 -1.62 17.33 -21.78
N HIS A 46 -2.11 17.23 -20.54
CA HIS A 46 -1.50 16.39 -19.53
C HIS A 46 -2.57 15.80 -18.61
N PHE A 47 -2.49 14.49 -18.46
CA PHE A 47 -3.28 13.72 -17.51
C PHE A 47 -2.42 13.18 -16.38
N ALA A 48 -2.97 13.19 -15.16
CA ALA A 48 -2.37 12.50 -14.02
C ALA A 48 -3.30 11.40 -13.51
N VAL A 49 -2.74 10.21 -13.30
CA VAL A 49 -3.43 9.10 -12.62
C VAL A 49 -2.84 8.87 -11.23
N ASP A 50 -3.74 8.76 -10.26
CA ASP A 50 -3.40 8.49 -8.87
C ASP A 50 -4.51 7.76 -8.13
N GLY A 51 -4.16 7.15 -6.99
CA GLY A 51 -5.06 6.44 -6.10
C GLY A 51 -5.11 7.06 -4.71
N CYS A 52 -6.32 7.13 -4.14
CA CYS A 52 -6.58 7.56 -2.77
C CYS A 52 -7.11 6.39 -1.93
N LYS A 53 -6.27 5.84 -1.05
CA LYS A 53 -6.61 4.69 -0.20
C LYS A 53 -7.42 5.13 1.01
N LEU A 54 -8.72 4.82 1.03
CA LEU A 54 -9.66 5.24 2.08
C LEU A 54 -10.27 4.04 2.80
N PRO A 55 -10.49 4.11 4.12
CA PRO A 55 -11.12 3.04 4.87
C PRO A 55 -12.59 2.87 4.44
N SER A 56 -13.13 1.65 4.49
CA SER A 56 -14.55 1.39 4.22
C SER A 56 -15.36 1.18 5.50
N ASN A 57 -16.65 0.86 5.35
CA ASN A 57 -17.51 0.43 6.43
C ASN A 57 -17.26 -1.04 6.83
N ALA A 58 -15.99 -1.45 6.88
CA ALA A 58 -15.58 -2.81 7.22
C ALA A 58 -14.38 -2.79 8.18
N SER A 59 -14.43 -3.62 9.22
CA SER A 59 -13.33 -3.70 10.19
C SER A 59 -12.27 -4.69 9.72
N LYS A 60 -11.00 -4.27 9.75
CA LYS A 60 -9.83 -5.11 9.45
C LYS A 60 -9.69 -6.35 10.35
N GLN A 61 -10.37 -6.35 11.50
CA GLN A 61 -10.42 -7.51 12.38
C GLN A 61 -11.17 -8.65 11.70
N TRP A 62 -12.13 -8.39 10.82
CA TRP A 62 -12.94 -9.40 10.14
C TRP A 62 -12.33 -9.86 8.81
N SER A 63 -11.08 -9.51 8.52
CA SER A 63 -10.41 -9.96 7.29
C SER A 63 -9.31 -10.98 7.54
N GLY A 64 -9.34 -12.06 6.77
CA GLY A 64 -8.37 -13.14 6.78
C GLY A 64 -8.55 -14.05 5.56
N THR A 65 -7.62 -14.98 5.36
CA THR A 65 -7.85 -16.11 4.43
C THR A 65 -8.86 -17.09 5.05
N HIS A 66 -9.43 -17.98 4.26
CA HIS A 66 -10.35 -19.02 4.73
C HIS A 66 -9.69 -19.88 5.80
N GLU A 67 -8.40 -20.17 5.67
CA GLU A 67 -7.61 -20.86 6.69
C GLU A 67 -7.48 -20.04 7.98
N GLU A 68 -7.06 -18.78 7.90
CA GLU A 68 -6.95 -17.88 9.06
C GLU A 68 -8.30 -17.71 9.78
N LEU A 69 -9.40 -17.63 9.02
CA LEU A 69 -10.75 -17.53 9.56
C LEU A 69 -11.20 -18.83 10.25
N ARG A 70 -10.88 -20.00 9.68
CA ARG A 70 -11.13 -21.31 10.32
C ARG A 70 -10.33 -21.47 11.60
N GLU A 71 -9.04 -21.12 11.59
CA GLU A 71 -8.23 -21.16 12.82
C GLU A 71 -8.81 -20.24 13.90
N ARG A 72 -9.27 -19.04 13.51
CA ARG A 72 -9.89 -18.11 14.44
C ARG A 72 -11.20 -18.66 14.99
N GLN A 73 -12.02 -19.29 14.16
CA GLN A 73 -13.23 -19.98 14.58
C GLN A 73 -12.89 -21.05 15.62
N GLN A 74 -11.94 -21.95 15.34
CA GLN A 74 -11.52 -23.02 16.25
C GLN A 74 -10.98 -22.46 17.57
N LYS A 75 -10.20 -21.38 17.55
CA LYS A 75 -9.71 -20.70 18.76
C LYS A 75 -10.86 -20.17 19.62
N MET A 76 -11.89 -19.58 19.00
CA MET A 76 -13.08 -19.11 19.72
C MET A 76 -13.94 -20.26 20.24
N GLU A 77 -14.06 -21.36 19.49
CA GLU A 77 -14.77 -22.58 19.94
C GLU A 77 -14.09 -23.19 21.16
N LYS A 78 -12.76 -23.36 21.13
CA LYS A 78 -11.98 -23.84 22.29
C LYS A 78 -12.16 -22.93 23.51
N ALA A 79 -12.10 -21.61 23.32
CA ALA A 79 -12.31 -20.66 24.41
C ALA A 79 -13.74 -20.73 24.98
N ALA A 80 -14.75 -20.93 24.14
CA ALA A 80 -16.13 -21.12 24.58
C ALA A 80 -16.32 -22.45 25.33
N GLN A 81 -15.71 -23.54 24.85
CA GLN A 81 -15.72 -24.84 25.53
C GLN A 81 -15.09 -24.76 26.93
N GLU A 82 -13.98 -24.04 27.08
CA GLU A 82 -13.33 -23.84 28.37
C GLU A 82 -14.23 -23.05 29.34
N ILE A 83 -14.96 -22.04 28.86
CA ILE A 83 -15.93 -21.32 29.71
C ILE A 83 -17.04 -22.28 30.17
N VAL A 84 -17.61 -23.09 29.27
CA VAL A 84 -18.66 -24.07 29.62
C VAL A 84 -18.14 -25.10 30.63
N ARG A 85 -16.89 -25.56 30.46
CA ARG A 85 -16.27 -26.49 31.41
C ARG A 85 -16.15 -25.86 32.80
N ARG A 86 -15.65 -24.63 32.90
CA ARG A 86 -15.57 -23.92 34.19
C ARG A 86 -16.93 -23.68 34.83
N HIS A 87 -17.98 -23.46 34.03
CA HIS A 87 -19.35 -23.37 34.55
C HIS A 87 -19.77 -24.70 35.18
N ARG A 88 -19.60 -25.83 34.49
CA ARG A 88 -19.89 -27.17 35.06
C ARG A 88 -19.13 -27.44 36.34
N ASP A 89 -17.81 -27.20 36.35
CA ASP A 89 -16.97 -27.42 37.53
C ASP A 89 -17.38 -26.54 38.73
N ARG A 90 -18.03 -25.39 38.46
CA ARG A 90 -18.48 -24.44 39.48
C ARG A 90 -19.87 -24.76 39.99
N ASP A 91 -20.76 -25.21 39.11
CA ASP A 91 -22.09 -25.72 39.45
C ASP A 91 -21.96 -26.94 40.37
N GLU A 92 -21.01 -27.84 40.09
CA GLU A 92 -20.65 -28.97 40.96
C GLU A 92 -20.15 -28.54 42.36
N ARG A 93 -19.65 -27.30 42.51
CA ARG A 93 -19.10 -26.76 43.75
C ARG A 93 -20.03 -25.74 44.43
N GLU A 94 -21.24 -25.53 43.90
CA GLU A 94 -22.25 -24.55 44.37
C GLU A 94 -21.78 -23.08 44.50
N GLN A 95 -20.69 -22.70 43.84
CA GLN A 95 -20.10 -21.36 43.98
C GLN A 95 -20.69 -20.35 42.98
N HIS A 96 -21.70 -19.59 43.36
CA HIS A 96 -22.28 -18.56 42.49
C HIS A 96 -21.64 -17.18 42.74
N GLY A 97 -21.35 -16.42 41.68
CA GLY A 97 -20.79 -15.06 41.82
C GLY A 97 -20.59 -14.32 40.49
N PRO A 98 -20.26 -13.01 40.50
CA PRO A 98 -20.29 -12.08 39.35
C PRO A 98 -19.41 -12.47 38.14
N VAL A 99 -18.49 -13.41 38.32
CA VAL A 99 -17.69 -14.01 37.24
C VAL A 99 -18.56 -14.81 36.25
N ALA A 100 -19.67 -15.40 36.69
CA ALA A 100 -20.57 -16.20 35.84
C ALA A 100 -21.26 -15.34 34.76
N GLU A 101 -21.80 -14.18 35.14
CA GLU A 101 -22.49 -13.27 34.22
C GLU A 101 -21.54 -12.69 33.15
N GLN A 102 -20.28 -12.40 33.52
CA GLN A 102 -19.27 -11.95 32.56
C GLN A 102 -18.91 -13.04 31.54
N ASP A 103 -18.84 -14.29 32.00
CA ASP A 103 -18.53 -15.43 31.15
C ASP A 103 -19.69 -15.77 30.21
N GLU A 104 -20.95 -15.66 30.65
CA GLU A 104 -22.12 -15.77 29.78
C GLU A 104 -22.13 -14.72 28.66
N LYS A 105 -21.85 -13.44 29.00
CA LYS A 105 -21.70 -12.35 28.02
C LYS A 105 -20.60 -12.65 26.99
N LYS A 106 -19.46 -13.20 27.43
CA LYS A 106 -18.37 -13.63 26.54
C LYS A 106 -18.79 -14.81 25.66
N LEU A 107 -19.50 -15.79 26.22
CA LEU A 107 -19.99 -16.97 25.51
C LEU A 107 -20.97 -16.57 24.40
N ALA A 108 -21.94 -15.70 24.71
CA ALA A 108 -22.86 -15.13 23.74
C ALA A 108 -22.09 -14.41 22.61
N THR A 109 -21.11 -13.59 22.98
CA THR A 109 -20.24 -12.90 22.00
C THR A 109 -19.48 -13.89 21.11
N TYR A 110 -18.89 -14.96 21.67
CA TYR A 110 -18.20 -15.97 20.87
C TYR A 110 -19.15 -16.72 19.94
N ARG A 111 -20.34 -17.12 20.42
CA ARG A 111 -21.36 -17.78 19.59
C ARG A 111 -21.73 -16.93 18.38
N THR A 112 -22.02 -15.63 18.56
CA THR A 112 -22.33 -14.72 17.45
C THR A 112 -21.16 -14.60 16.48
N LYS A 113 -19.92 -14.46 16.97
CA LYS A 113 -18.73 -14.34 16.12
C LYS A 113 -18.44 -15.63 15.34
N ILE A 114 -18.57 -16.79 15.97
CA ILE A 114 -18.39 -18.12 15.35
C ILE A 114 -19.42 -18.29 14.24
N GLN A 115 -20.70 -18.03 14.52
CA GLN A 115 -21.76 -18.15 13.53
C GLN A 115 -21.49 -17.25 12.31
N LYS A 116 -21.06 -16.01 12.54
CA LYS A 116 -20.71 -15.07 11.47
C LYS A 116 -19.58 -15.61 10.57
N ILE A 117 -18.53 -16.19 11.15
CA ILE A 117 -17.44 -16.81 10.38
C ILE A 117 -17.95 -18.02 9.62
N LYS A 118 -18.75 -18.89 10.26
CA LYS A 118 -19.29 -20.10 9.65
C LYS A 118 -20.16 -19.79 8.44
N THR A 119 -21.09 -18.83 8.57
CA THR A 119 -21.93 -18.37 7.45
C THR A 119 -21.09 -17.87 6.28
N PHE A 120 -20.04 -17.07 6.56
CA PHE A 120 -19.15 -16.58 5.51
C PHE A 120 -18.36 -17.70 4.82
N LEU A 121 -17.79 -18.63 5.58
CA LEU A 121 -17.01 -19.75 5.01
C LEU A 121 -17.86 -20.73 4.17
N LEU A 122 -19.18 -20.76 4.38
CA LEU A 122 -20.11 -21.57 3.60
C LEU A 122 -20.52 -20.89 2.28
N SER A 123 -20.67 -19.56 2.28
CA SER A 123 -21.19 -18.82 1.12
C SER A 123 -20.11 -18.18 0.25
N ALA A 124 -18.98 -17.79 0.84
CA ALA A 124 -17.95 -17.02 0.15
C ALA A 124 -17.00 -17.92 -0.65
N LYS A 125 -16.69 -17.50 -1.87
CA LYS A 125 -15.61 -18.08 -2.65
C LYS A 125 -14.26 -17.56 -2.14
N LYS A 126 -13.21 -18.37 -2.30
CA LYS A 126 -11.83 -17.94 -2.07
C LYS A 126 -11.47 -16.82 -3.05
N ASN A 127 -10.94 -15.73 -2.52
CA ASN A 127 -10.38 -14.66 -3.33
C ASN A 127 -8.95 -15.08 -3.73
N ILE A 128 -8.80 -15.59 -4.96
CA ILE A 128 -7.51 -16.06 -5.47
C ILE A 128 -6.85 -14.92 -6.24
N GLY A 129 -5.64 -14.55 -5.82
CA GLY A 129 -4.85 -13.56 -6.54
C GLY A 129 -4.21 -14.11 -7.82
N PRO A 130 -3.64 -13.25 -8.68
CA PRO A 130 -2.97 -13.65 -9.92
C PRO A 130 -1.81 -14.65 -9.71
N SER A 131 -1.19 -14.64 -8.54
CA SER A 131 -0.13 -15.59 -8.17
C SER A 131 -0.65 -16.96 -7.71
N GLY A 132 -1.95 -17.24 -7.78
CA GLY A 132 -2.59 -18.47 -7.29
C GLY A 132 -2.78 -18.53 -5.76
N ASN A 133 -2.15 -17.63 -5.01
CA ASN A 133 -2.30 -17.53 -3.57
C ASN A 133 -3.61 -16.85 -3.17
N GLU A 134 -4.19 -17.32 -2.07
CA GLU A 134 -5.42 -16.75 -1.50
C GLU A 134 -5.16 -15.38 -0.87
N ARG A 135 -5.86 -14.36 -1.35
CA ARG A 135 -5.93 -13.02 -0.77
C ARG A 135 -6.89 -13.02 0.41
N LYS A 136 -6.65 -12.13 1.38
CA LYS A 136 -7.52 -12.00 2.56
C LYS A 136 -8.83 -11.35 2.15
N SER A 137 -9.95 -12.01 2.43
CA SER A 137 -11.30 -11.45 2.26
C SER A 137 -11.84 -10.93 3.58
N ASN A 138 -12.72 -9.94 3.54
CA ASN A 138 -13.41 -9.44 4.73
C ASN A 138 -14.82 -10.04 4.84
N ILE A 139 -15.18 -10.50 6.05
CA ILE A 139 -16.47 -11.15 6.29
C ILE A 139 -17.66 -10.21 6.09
N THR A 140 -17.50 -8.92 6.41
CA THR A 140 -18.59 -7.93 6.28
C THR A 140 -18.67 -7.27 4.92
N ASP A 141 -17.56 -7.22 4.19
CA ASP A 141 -17.45 -6.49 2.92
C ASP A 141 -16.40 -7.20 2.04
N PRO A 142 -16.77 -8.30 1.37
CA PRO A 142 -15.82 -9.18 0.68
C PRO A 142 -15.04 -8.50 -0.45
N ASP A 143 -15.62 -7.44 -1.01
CA ASP A 143 -15.07 -6.64 -2.09
C ASP A 143 -14.02 -5.62 -1.61
N SER A 144 -13.83 -5.44 -0.30
CA SER A 144 -12.82 -4.54 0.26
C SER A 144 -11.51 -5.26 0.55
N ALA A 145 -10.38 -4.53 0.56
CA ALA A 145 -9.07 -5.10 0.86
C ALA A 145 -8.34 -4.43 2.03
N LYS A 146 -7.38 -5.19 2.59
CA LYS A 146 -6.36 -4.66 3.49
C LYS A 146 -5.32 -3.90 2.69
N MET A 147 -5.14 -2.63 3.00
CA MET A 147 -4.18 -1.76 2.30
C MET A 147 -3.22 -1.10 3.28
N ALA A 148 -1.95 -1.04 2.89
CA ALA A 148 -0.95 -0.27 3.61
C ALA A 148 -1.05 1.21 3.21
N THR A 149 -1.14 2.08 4.20
CA THR A 149 -1.09 3.54 4.04
C THR A 149 0.06 4.10 4.86
N THR A 150 0.39 5.38 4.68
CA THR A 150 1.35 6.12 5.52
C THR A 150 0.99 6.11 7.00
N HIS A 151 -0.31 6.02 7.33
CA HIS A 151 -0.83 6.02 8.71
C HIS A 151 -1.12 4.61 9.25
N GLY A 152 -0.71 3.56 8.53
CA GLY A 152 -0.86 2.17 8.93
C GLY A 152 -1.78 1.37 8.00
N VAL A 153 -2.21 0.19 8.47
CA VAL A 153 -3.03 -0.72 7.67
C VAL A 153 -4.52 -0.47 7.90
N ILE A 154 -5.25 -0.21 6.82
CA ILE A 154 -6.70 -0.02 6.77
C ILE A 154 -7.38 -1.20 6.07
N GLN A 155 -8.69 -1.34 6.29
CA GLN A 155 -9.59 -2.12 5.44
C GLN A 155 -10.42 -1.12 4.64
N GLY A 156 -10.42 -1.20 3.31
CA GLY A 156 -11.11 -0.21 2.49
C GLY A 156 -11.03 -0.43 1.00
N TYR A 157 -11.07 0.68 0.27
CA TYR A 157 -10.97 0.75 -1.20
C TYR A 157 -9.95 1.82 -1.60
N ASN A 158 -9.42 1.68 -2.80
CA ASN A 158 -8.58 2.66 -3.45
C ASN A 158 -9.43 3.43 -4.47
N GLY A 159 -9.74 4.70 -4.18
CA GLY A 159 -10.41 5.58 -5.13
C GLY A 159 -9.39 6.10 -6.13
N VAL A 160 -9.41 5.56 -7.35
CA VAL A 160 -8.51 5.93 -8.44
C VAL A 160 -9.18 7.00 -9.30
N ALA A 161 -8.42 8.00 -9.73
CA ALA A 161 -8.89 9.05 -10.62
C ALA A 161 -7.85 9.35 -11.72
N MET A 162 -8.36 9.61 -12.93
CA MET A 162 -7.64 10.26 -14.03
C MET A 162 -8.06 11.73 -14.08
N VAL A 163 -7.10 12.64 -14.06
CA VAL A 163 -7.35 14.08 -13.93
C VAL A 163 -6.65 14.85 -15.05
N ASP A 164 -7.40 15.72 -15.73
CA ASP A 164 -6.90 16.72 -16.69
C ASP A 164 -6.28 17.92 -15.95
N ASP A 165 -5.12 18.42 -16.40
CA ASP A 165 -4.37 19.43 -15.66
C ASP A 165 -4.92 20.86 -15.73
N ARG A 166 -5.55 21.24 -16.85
CA ARG A 166 -5.93 22.64 -17.13
C ARG A 166 -6.81 23.24 -16.03
N HIS A 167 -7.89 22.54 -15.72
CA HIS A 167 -8.80 22.91 -14.63
C HIS A 167 -9.00 21.75 -13.67
N GLN A 168 -8.05 20.81 -13.53
CA GLN A 168 -8.12 19.71 -12.56
C GLN A 168 -9.41 18.88 -12.66
N ILE A 169 -9.96 18.74 -13.87
CA ILE A 169 -11.22 18.02 -14.09
C ILE A 169 -10.94 16.51 -14.02
N VAL A 170 -11.72 15.78 -13.24
CA VAL A 170 -11.65 14.32 -13.18
C VAL A 170 -12.32 13.76 -14.42
N VAL A 171 -11.56 13.17 -15.33
CA VAL A 171 -12.06 12.61 -16.60
C VAL A 171 -12.45 11.13 -16.49
N HIS A 172 -11.92 10.42 -15.49
CA HIS A 172 -12.34 9.06 -15.18
C HIS A 172 -12.10 8.75 -13.70
N ALA A 173 -12.94 7.92 -13.09
CA ALA A 173 -12.85 7.58 -11.68
C ALA A 173 -13.40 6.17 -11.40
N GLU A 174 -12.71 5.39 -10.57
CA GLU A 174 -13.13 4.05 -10.16
C GLU A 174 -12.68 3.73 -8.73
N ALA A 175 -13.51 3.04 -7.94
CA ALA A 175 -13.16 2.60 -6.58
C ALA A 175 -12.84 1.10 -6.51
N LEU A 176 -11.58 0.77 -6.25
CA LEU A 176 -11.10 -0.60 -6.36
C LEU A 176 -10.83 -1.24 -5.01
N GLY A 177 -11.28 -2.49 -4.89
CA GLY A 177 -11.17 -3.35 -3.72
C GLY A 177 -9.78 -3.90 -3.46
N GLU A 178 -8.71 -3.21 -3.87
CA GLU A 178 -7.34 -3.71 -3.77
C GLU A 178 -6.32 -2.58 -3.60
N GLY A 179 -5.20 -2.91 -2.94
CA GLY A 179 -4.17 -1.92 -2.61
C GLY A 179 -3.02 -1.82 -3.61
N GLN A 180 -3.00 -2.66 -4.65
CA GLN A 180 -1.93 -2.72 -5.65
C GLN A 180 -2.40 -2.09 -6.96
N GLU A 181 -1.77 -0.99 -7.37
CA GLU A 181 -2.11 -0.28 -8.61
C GLU A 181 -1.38 -0.80 -9.86
N ASN A 182 -0.46 -1.76 -9.70
CA ASN A 182 0.47 -2.21 -10.74
C ASN A 182 -0.17 -2.64 -12.07
N HIS A 183 -1.45 -3.00 -12.08
CA HIS A 183 -2.16 -3.51 -13.24
C HIS A 183 -3.28 -2.58 -13.71
N LEU A 184 -3.47 -1.44 -13.04
CA LEU A 184 -4.58 -0.51 -13.29
C LEU A 184 -4.28 0.51 -14.38
N LEU A 185 -3.02 0.67 -14.78
CA LEU A 185 -2.65 1.70 -15.76
C LEU A 185 -3.38 1.51 -17.11
N GLU A 186 -3.31 0.30 -17.66
CA GLU A 186 -3.96 -0.05 -18.93
C GLU A 186 -5.49 0.13 -18.86
N PRO A 187 -6.19 -0.44 -17.86
CA PRO A 187 -7.62 -0.19 -17.66
C PRO A 187 -7.98 1.29 -17.56
N MET A 188 -7.23 2.08 -16.79
CA MET A 188 -7.49 3.51 -16.62
C MET A 188 -7.34 4.30 -17.92
N VAL A 189 -6.34 3.97 -18.74
CA VAL A 189 -6.15 4.58 -20.06
C VAL A 189 -7.30 4.19 -21.01
N GLN A 190 -7.66 2.91 -21.06
CA GLN A 190 -8.78 2.44 -21.89
C GLN A 190 -10.11 3.07 -21.48
N ALA A 191 -10.42 3.08 -20.17
CA ALA A 191 -11.67 3.65 -19.67
C ALA A 191 -11.73 5.18 -19.87
N THR A 192 -10.58 5.87 -19.86
CA THR A 192 -10.50 7.29 -20.23
C THR A 192 -10.81 7.48 -21.72
N ARG A 193 -10.24 6.66 -22.62
CA ARG A 193 -10.58 6.68 -24.05
C ARG A 193 -12.06 6.44 -24.29
N GLU A 194 -12.65 5.46 -23.62
CA GLU A 194 -14.09 5.18 -23.70
C GLU A 194 -14.94 6.35 -23.21
N THR A 195 -14.50 7.05 -22.16
CA THR A 195 -15.19 8.22 -21.63
C THR A 195 -15.17 9.36 -22.64
N PHE A 196 -14.02 9.65 -23.26
CA PHE A 196 -13.91 10.66 -24.32
C PHE A 196 -14.70 10.28 -25.59
N ALA A 197 -14.68 9.00 -25.99
CA ALA A 197 -15.50 8.51 -27.10
C ALA A 197 -17.00 8.69 -26.83
N ALA A 198 -17.45 8.44 -25.60
CA ALA A 198 -18.85 8.60 -25.20
C ALA A 198 -19.34 10.05 -25.23
N ILE A 199 -18.45 11.03 -25.04
CA ILE A 199 -18.78 12.47 -25.17
C ILE A 199 -18.52 13.02 -26.58
N GLY A 200 -18.39 12.15 -27.59
CA GLY A 200 -18.36 12.53 -29.01
C GLY A 200 -16.97 12.79 -29.60
N ARG A 201 -15.88 12.46 -28.90
CA ARG A 201 -14.52 12.57 -29.47
C ARG A 201 -14.12 11.33 -30.26
N THR A 202 -13.75 11.52 -31.52
CA THR A 202 -13.32 10.45 -32.42
C THR A 202 -11.81 10.21 -32.42
N GLN A 203 -11.02 11.21 -32.01
CA GLN A 203 -9.57 11.10 -31.92
C GLN A 203 -9.13 10.60 -30.54
N ASP A 204 -8.09 9.78 -30.51
CA ASP A 204 -7.51 9.29 -29.25
C ASP A 204 -6.86 10.46 -28.49
N VAL A 205 -7.37 10.72 -27.30
CA VAL A 205 -6.95 11.83 -26.42
C VAL A 205 -5.48 11.71 -26.00
N PHE A 206 -4.91 10.51 -25.99
CA PHE A 206 -3.53 10.29 -25.56
C PHE A 206 -2.48 10.50 -26.65
N VAL A 207 -2.88 10.73 -27.91
CA VAL A 207 -1.92 10.96 -29.02
C VAL A 207 -1.13 12.26 -28.83
N GLN A 208 -1.77 13.27 -28.24
CA GLN A 208 -1.15 14.59 -27.98
C GLN A 208 -0.95 14.88 -26.49
N ALA A 209 -1.47 14.02 -25.62
CA ALA A 209 -1.42 14.23 -24.18
C ALA A 209 -0.30 13.43 -23.53
N THR A 210 0.34 14.05 -22.54
CA THR A 210 1.25 13.36 -21.63
C THR A 210 0.47 12.71 -20.50
N LEU A 211 0.96 11.57 -19.99
CA LEU A 211 0.35 10.87 -18.84
C LEU A 211 1.37 10.71 -17.72
N THR A 212 1.03 11.13 -16.49
CA THR A 212 1.89 10.92 -15.31
C THR A 212 1.26 9.96 -14.30
N ALA A 213 2.06 9.05 -13.74
CA ALA A 213 1.62 8.07 -12.74
C ALA A 213 2.70 7.83 -11.67
N ASP A 214 2.31 7.51 -10.44
CA ASP A 214 3.29 7.20 -9.40
C ASP A 214 3.87 5.78 -9.50
N SER A 215 4.71 5.47 -8.51
CA SER A 215 5.32 4.15 -8.36
C SER A 215 4.37 3.01 -8.05
N GLY A 216 3.09 3.29 -7.77
CA GLY A 216 2.03 2.29 -7.69
C GLY A 216 1.71 1.66 -9.06
N TYR A 217 1.88 2.41 -10.15
CA TYR A 217 1.62 1.95 -11.52
C TYR A 217 2.86 1.37 -12.21
N HIS A 218 4.02 1.38 -11.54
CA HIS A 218 5.27 0.91 -12.13
C HIS A 218 5.40 -0.62 -12.09
N SER A 219 5.01 -1.27 -13.19
CA SER A 219 5.15 -2.73 -13.39
C SER A 219 5.70 -3.07 -14.77
N ALA A 220 6.28 -4.26 -14.94
CA ALA A 220 6.78 -4.72 -16.25
C ALA A 220 5.65 -4.69 -17.31
N LYS A 221 4.47 -5.23 -16.96
CA LYS A 221 3.28 -5.22 -17.82
C LYS A 221 2.86 -3.79 -18.20
N SER A 222 2.86 -2.87 -17.24
CA SER A 222 2.51 -1.46 -17.51
C SER A 222 3.54 -0.80 -18.42
N MET A 223 4.83 -1.08 -18.25
CA MET A 223 5.87 -0.50 -19.11
C MET A 223 5.82 -1.09 -20.52
N GLU A 224 5.57 -2.39 -20.65
CA GLU A 224 5.34 -3.04 -21.95
C GLU A 224 4.11 -2.45 -22.64
N TYR A 225 3.00 -2.27 -21.91
CA TYR A 225 1.80 -1.60 -22.44
C TYR A 225 2.14 -0.20 -22.96
N ILE A 226 2.83 0.63 -22.16
CA ILE A 226 3.21 1.99 -22.57
C ILE A 226 4.07 1.97 -23.83
N VAL A 227 5.05 1.06 -23.94
CA VAL A 227 5.93 0.97 -25.12
C VAL A 227 5.18 0.55 -26.38
N HIS A 228 4.16 -0.29 -26.24
CA HIS A 228 3.33 -0.75 -27.35
C HIS A 228 2.11 0.13 -27.63
N SER A 229 1.83 1.08 -26.74
CA SER A 229 0.77 2.08 -26.91
C SER A 229 1.37 3.41 -27.36
N ASP A 230 0.67 4.16 -28.20
CA ASP A 230 1.08 5.52 -28.58
C ASP A 230 0.82 6.56 -27.46
N VAL A 231 1.04 6.19 -26.20
CA VAL A 231 0.79 7.04 -25.02
C VAL A 231 2.11 7.61 -24.49
N ASP A 232 2.26 8.94 -24.49
CA ASP A 232 3.43 9.61 -23.92
C ASP A 232 3.38 9.62 -22.38
N ALA A 233 3.69 8.48 -21.76
CA ALA A 233 3.61 8.32 -20.31
C ALA A 233 4.95 8.51 -19.57
N TYR A 234 4.85 8.95 -18.31
CA TYR A 234 5.91 9.16 -17.32
C TYR A 234 5.49 8.50 -15.99
N VAL A 235 5.92 7.26 -15.78
CA VAL A 235 5.58 6.46 -14.59
C VAL A 235 6.78 6.29 -13.67
N ALA A 236 6.76 6.96 -12.51
CA ALA A 236 7.89 6.94 -11.59
C ALA A 236 8.13 5.55 -11.00
N ASP A 237 9.40 5.17 -10.78
CA ASP A 237 9.73 3.98 -10.00
C ASP A 237 9.97 4.32 -8.52
N ARG A 238 10.10 3.30 -7.67
CA ARG A 238 10.30 3.47 -6.22
C ARG A 238 11.61 4.16 -5.85
N GLU A 239 12.60 4.14 -6.72
CA GLU A 239 13.93 4.73 -6.50
C GLU A 239 14.08 6.09 -7.19
N MET A 240 13.09 6.58 -7.93
CA MET A 240 13.13 7.89 -8.61
C MET A 240 13.56 9.01 -7.66
N ARG A 241 12.98 9.11 -6.46
CA ARG A 241 13.34 10.12 -5.46
C ARG A 241 14.78 10.00 -4.93
N ARG A 242 15.44 8.85 -5.07
CA ARG A 242 16.86 8.70 -4.71
C ARG A 242 17.79 9.20 -5.81
N ARG A 243 17.35 9.10 -7.07
CA ARG A 243 18.10 9.50 -8.27
C ARG A 243 17.94 10.98 -8.58
N ASP A 244 16.84 11.58 -8.13
CA ASP A 244 16.54 13.00 -8.35
C ASP A 244 17.30 13.92 -7.35
N PRO A 245 18.16 14.83 -7.84
CA PRO A 245 18.89 15.80 -7.02
C PRO A 245 18.01 16.68 -6.14
N ALA A 246 16.77 17.00 -6.57
CA ALA A 246 15.85 17.83 -5.80
C ALA A 246 15.50 17.22 -4.43
N PHE A 247 15.59 15.89 -4.30
CA PHE A 247 15.29 15.15 -3.09
C PHE A 247 16.53 14.77 -2.26
N ALA A 248 17.73 15.23 -2.63
CA ALA A 248 18.96 14.92 -1.90
C ALA A 248 18.86 15.23 -0.39
N ASN A 249 18.16 16.31 -0.03
CA ASN A 249 17.95 16.75 1.36
C ASN A 249 16.63 16.27 2.00
N ALA A 250 15.81 15.46 1.31
CA ALA A 250 14.50 15.03 1.81
C ALA A 250 14.58 14.21 3.12
N GLY A 251 15.75 13.63 3.43
CA GLY A 251 16.00 12.89 4.67
C GLY A 251 16.17 13.75 5.92
N ARG A 252 16.39 15.07 5.80
CA ARG A 252 16.76 15.96 6.93
C ARG A 252 15.74 15.94 8.08
N TYR A 253 14.45 15.89 7.76
CA TYR A 253 13.39 15.83 8.76
C TYR A 253 13.20 14.44 9.39
N LYS A 254 13.52 13.36 8.66
CA LYS A 254 13.45 11.99 9.19
C LYS A 254 14.48 11.76 10.30
N GLU A 255 15.64 12.41 10.21
CA GLU A 255 16.67 12.33 11.23
C GLU A 255 16.22 12.96 12.56
N ARG A 256 15.59 14.13 12.50
CA ARG A 256 14.97 14.78 13.67
C ARG A 256 13.91 13.88 14.31
N HIS A 257 12.99 13.35 13.51
CA HIS A 257 11.92 12.46 14.01
C HIS A 257 12.48 11.18 14.65
N ARG A 258 13.53 10.59 14.06
CA ARG A 258 14.23 9.44 14.64
C ARG A 258 14.88 9.81 15.97
N LYS A 259 15.54 10.97 16.08
CA LYS A 259 16.13 11.46 17.33
C LYS A 259 15.07 11.71 18.41
N GLU A 260 13.92 12.28 18.05
CA GLU A 260 12.79 12.49 18.97
C GLU A 260 12.15 11.16 19.43
N GLN A 261 11.93 10.21 18.52
CA GLN A 261 11.47 8.86 18.88
C GLN A 261 12.46 8.14 19.82
N ARG A 262 13.77 8.27 19.56
CA ARG A 262 14.83 7.72 20.42
C ARG A 262 14.78 8.31 21.84
N ARG A 263 14.67 9.64 21.95
CA ARG A 263 14.51 10.32 23.24
C ARG A 263 13.29 9.81 24.02
N ARG A 264 12.14 9.64 23.34
CA ARG A 264 10.89 9.16 23.95
C ARG A 264 10.93 7.69 24.38
N SER A 265 11.67 6.85 23.66
CA SER A 265 11.74 5.41 23.94
C SER A 265 12.85 5.02 24.93
N GLY A 266 13.72 5.97 25.33
CA GLY A 266 14.91 5.66 26.13
C GLY A 266 15.91 4.75 25.42
N ALA A 267 15.77 4.55 24.10
CA ALA A 267 16.58 3.61 23.35
C ALA A 267 18.00 4.18 23.15
N VAL A 268 18.96 3.62 23.89
CA VAL A 268 20.39 3.91 23.72
C VAL A 268 20.84 3.39 22.35
N GLU A 269 21.53 4.24 21.59
CA GLU A 269 22.10 3.87 20.30
C GLU A 269 23.27 2.89 20.50
N HIS A 270 22.97 1.59 20.49
CA HIS A 270 24.03 0.60 20.43
C HIS A 270 24.58 0.56 18.99
N LYS A 271 25.71 1.24 18.77
CA LYS A 271 26.48 1.14 17.53
C LYS A 271 27.29 -0.15 17.56
N TRP A 272 26.81 -1.16 16.84
CA TRP A 272 27.48 -2.45 16.78
C TRP A 272 28.60 -2.41 15.76
N PHE A 273 29.65 -3.18 16.02
CA PHE A 273 30.71 -3.32 15.04
C PHE A 273 30.17 -3.96 13.75
N THR A 274 30.45 -3.30 12.64
CA THR A 274 30.19 -3.71 11.26
C THR A 274 31.47 -4.31 10.66
N PRO A 275 31.41 -4.97 9.49
CA PRO A 275 32.62 -5.46 8.82
C PRO A 275 33.69 -4.38 8.57
N ALA A 276 33.29 -3.11 8.42
CA ALA A 276 34.22 -2.00 8.21
C ALA A 276 35.10 -1.68 9.43
N ASP A 277 34.70 -2.11 10.62
CA ASP A 277 35.47 -1.92 11.86
C ASP A 277 36.58 -2.98 12.05
N PHE A 278 36.69 -3.95 11.13
CA PHE A 278 37.66 -5.03 11.17
C PHE A 278 38.77 -4.76 10.15
N VAL A 279 40.02 -5.00 10.54
CA VAL A 279 41.17 -4.85 9.65
C VAL A 279 41.36 -6.15 8.89
N TYR A 280 40.92 -6.17 7.64
CA TYR A 280 41.09 -7.30 6.72
C TYR A 280 42.21 -7.02 5.72
N ASP A 281 43.25 -7.85 5.77
CA ASP A 281 44.32 -7.89 4.76
C ASP A 281 44.03 -9.04 3.80
N GLU A 282 43.61 -8.69 2.59
CA GLU A 282 43.27 -9.66 1.56
C GLU A 282 44.48 -10.43 1.04
N SER A 283 45.67 -9.81 0.99
CA SER A 283 46.89 -10.45 0.52
C SER A 283 47.35 -11.55 1.47
N LYS A 284 47.27 -11.29 2.78
CA LYS A 284 47.67 -12.23 3.83
C LYS A 284 46.54 -13.12 4.30
N GLN A 285 45.31 -12.89 3.82
CA GLN A 285 44.08 -13.56 4.27
C GLN A 285 43.95 -13.53 5.80
N THR A 286 44.35 -12.42 6.42
CA THR A 286 44.28 -12.21 7.88
C THR A 286 43.23 -11.16 8.20
N CYS A 287 42.52 -11.35 9.32
CA CYS A 287 41.54 -10.40 9.82
C CYS A 287 41.78 -10.13 11.31
N ILE A 288 41.74 -8.87 11.72
CA ILE A 288 41.89 -8.44 13.12
C ILE A 288 40.61 -7.70 13.54
N CYS A 289 40.05 -8.05 14.69
CA CYS A 289 38.86 -7.37 15.22
C CYS A 289 39.20 -6.07 15.96
N PRO A 290 38.18 -5.22 16.26
CA PRO A 290 38.37 -4.01 17.08
C PRO A 290 39.04 -4.24 18.44
N ALA A 291 38.96 -5.45 19.00
CA ALA A 291 39.60 -5.83 20.26
C ALA A 291 41.07 -6.28 20.09
N GLY A 292 41.66 -6.13 18.89
CA GLY A 292 43.04 -6.53 18.59
C GLY A 292 43.24 -8.04 18.39
N GLN A 293 42.18 -8.86 18.45
CA GLN A 293 42.29 -10.32 18.33
C GLN A 293 42.32 -10.76 16.87
N LYS A 294 43.22 -11.70 16.55
CA LYS A 294 43.32 -12.31 15.22
C LYS A 294 42.17 -13.30 15.01
N LEU A 295 41.47 -13.14 13.89
CA LEU A 295 40.41 -14.04 13.42
C LEU A 295 41.02 -15.08 12.47
N TYR A 296 40.52 -16.31 12.55
CA TYR A 296 40.91 -17.37 11.64
C TYR A 296 39.88 -17.51 10.52
N ARG A 297 40.37 -17.81 9.32
CA ARG A 297 39.52 -18.05 8.15
C ARG A 297 38.81 -19.41 8.31
N SER A 298 37.49 -19.43 8.07
CA SER A 298 36.67 -20.62 8.20
C SER A 298 36.48 -21.30 6.84
N GLY A 299 37.55 -21.89 6.31
CA GLY A 299 37.52 -22.64 5.05
C GLY A 299 37.61 -21.78 3.80
N VAL A 300 37.12 -22.31 2.68
CA VAL A 300 37.06 -21.63 1.38
C VAL A 300 36.04 -20.50 1.37
N ASP A 301 36.15 -19.61 0.39
CA ASP A 301 35.20 -18.50 0.25
C ASP A 301 33.77 -19.03 0.10
N ILE A 302 32.86 -18.48 0.90
CA ILE A 302 31.46 -18.86 0.87
C ILE A 302 30.74 -18.06 -0.21
N VAL A 303 29.82 -18.71 -0.91
CA VAL A 303 28.91 -18.03 -1.83
C VAL A 303 27.59 -17.83 -1.12
N THR A 304 27.23 -16.59 -0.83
CA THR A 304 25.97 -16.24 -0.15
C THR A 304 25.38 -14.99 -0.78
N GLY A 305 24.09 -15.05 -1.15
CA GLY A 305 23.41 -13.93 -1.79
C GLY A 305 23.98 -13.52 -3.16
N GLY A 306 24.66 -14.44 -3.86
CA GLY A 306 25.29 -14.18 -5.17
C GLY A 306 26.69 -13.58 -5.09
N TYR A 307 27.24 -13.40 -3.89
CA TYR A 307 28.59 -12.88 -3.68
C TYR A 307 29.49 -13.96 -3.09
N ARG A 308 30.73 -14.02 -3.57
CA ARG A 308 31.81 -14.80 -2.99
C ARG A 308 32.50 -13.95 -1.93
N GLY A 309 32.68 -14.51 -0.73
CA GLY A 309 33.31 -13.77 0.36
C GLY A 309 34.14 -14.64 1.28
N ALA A 310 35.20 -14.05 1.82
CA ALA A 310 36.05 -14.69 2.82
C ALA A 310 35.37 -14.66 4.19
N HIS A 311 35.15 -15.84 4.77
CA HIS A 311 34.51 -16.01 6.08
C HIS A 311 35.56 -16.10 7.18
N PHE A 312 35.43 -15.24 8.20
CA PHE A 312 36.32 -15.21 9.36
C PHE A 312 35.56 -15.43 10.66
N LYS A 313 36.19 -16.20 11.56
CA LYS A 313 35.68 -16.51 12.90
C LYS A 313 36.69 -16.07 13.95
N ALA A 314 36.19 -15.45 15.02
CA ALA A 314 37.03 -15.15 16.18
C ALA A 314 37.19 -16.38 17.08
N PRO A 315 38.34 -16.59 17.74
CA PRO A 315 38.52 -17.68 18.70
C PRO A 315 37.53 -17.58 19.87
N LYS A 316 36.80 -18.65 20.19
CA LYS A 316 35.84 -18.68 21.31
C LYS A 316 36.46 -18.20 22.63
N ARG A 317 37.68 -18.67 22.92
CA ARG A 317 38.46 -18.29 24.12
C ARG A 317 38.75 -16.79 24.22
N ALA A 318 38.85 -16.10 23.08
CA ALA A 318 39.10 -14.66 23.02
C ALA A 318 37.79 -13.86 23.08
N CYS A 319 36.69 -14.37 22.51
CA CYS A 319 35.39 -13.70 22.54
C CYS A 319 34.63 -13.83 23.87
N GLY A 320 34.85 -14.89 24.64
CA GLY A 320 34.20 -15.11 25.94
C GLY A 320 34.44 -13.95 26.92
N PRO A 321 35.69 -13.68 27.31
CA PRO A 321 36.04 -12.64 28.29
C PRO A 321 36.20 -11.23 27.68
N CYS A 322 35.86 -11.02 26.41
CA CYS A 322 36.09 -9.76 25.71
C CYS A 322 35.19 -8.63 26.25
N GLU A 323 35.79 -7.51 26.68
CA GLU A 323 35.05 -6.33 27.17
C GLU A 323 34.14 -5.72 26.09
N LEU A 324 34.55 -5.82 24.81
CA LEU A 324 33.79 -5.34 23.67
C LEU A 324 32.66 -6.29 23.22
N ARG A 325 32.42 -7.40 23.94
CA ARG A 325 31.47 -8.45 23.54
C ARG A 325 30.04 -7.93 23.34
N ARG A 326 29.56 -7.03 24.20
CA ARG A 326 28.21 -6.44 24.11
C ARG A 326 28.04 -5.50 22.91
N GLN A 327 29.14 -4.90 22.42
CA GLN A 327 29.16 -4.07 21.21
C GLN A 327 29.42 -4.89 19.94
N CYS A 328 30.03 -6.07 20.09
CA CYS A 328 30.39 -6.94 18.98
C CYS A 328 29.29 -7.94 18.60
N LEU A 329 28.47 -8.41 19.56
CA LEU A 329 27.49 -9.48 19.35
C LEU A 329 26.05 -9.00 19.59
N ARG A 330 25.16 -9.37 18.66
CA ARG A 330 23.71 -9.09 18.73
C ARG A 330 23.05 -9.65 19.97
N HIS A 331 23.41 -10.89 20.28
CA HIS A 331 22.87 -11.66 21.38
C HIS A 331 24.05 -12.30 22.10
N PRO A 332 24.75 -11.56 22.98
CA PRO A 332 25.98 -12.02 23.62
C PRO A 332 25.76 -13.27 24.50
N GLU A 333 24.53 -13.47 24.99
CA GLU A 333 24.15 -14.65 25.80
C GLU A 333 24.05 -15.94 24.99
N ARG A 334 23.72 -15.87 23.69
CA ARG A 334 23.52 -17.05 22.83
C ARG A 334 24.62 -17.24 21.78
N THR A 335 25.32 -16.16 21.44
CA THR A 335 26.30 -16.16 20.35
C THR A 335 27.70 -16.38 20.94
N ALA A 336 28.32 -17.54 20.72
CA ALA A 336 29.61 -17.85 21.33
C ALA A 336 30.76 -16.93 20.84
N GLN A 337 30.79 -16.62 19.54
CA GLN A 337 31.90 -15.88 18.90
C GLN A 337 31.41 -15.01 17.75
N ARG A 338 32.19 -13.97 17.41
CA ARG A 338 31.93 -13.13 16.24
C ARG A 338 32.29 -13.85 14.95
N GLN A 339 31.46 -13.64 13.93
CA GLN A 339 31.72 -14.04 12.55
C GLN A 339 31.60 -12.81 11.65
N VAL A 340 32.48 -12.69 10.67
CA VAL A 340 32.47 -11.60 9.68
C VAL A 340 32.76 -12.15 8.30
N VAL A 341 32.12 -11.58 7.29
CA VAL A 341 32.31 -11.96 5.88
C VAL A 341 32.71 -10.72 5.09
N PHE A 342 33.80 -10.84 4.35
CA PHE A 342 34.24 -9.81 3.40
C PHE A 342 33.94 -10.31 1.99
N PHE A 343 32.94 -9.70 1.35
CA PHE A 343 32.54 -10.02 -0.01
C PHE A 343 33.56 -9.43 -1.00
N LYS A 344 34.07 -10.25 -1.92
CA LYS A 344 35.08 -9.87 -2.91
C LYS A 344 34.43 -9.58 -4.26
N GLU A 345 33.85 -10.62 -4.85
CA GLU A 345 33.33 -10.61 -6.21
C GLU A 345 31.92 -11.20 -6.27
N ARG A 346 31.19 -10.79 -7.29
CA ARG A 346 29.89 -11.36 -7.61
C ARG A 346 30.11 -12.62 -8.46
N VAL A 347 29.54 -13.75 -8.03
CA VAL A 347 29.68 -15.02 -8.76
C VAL A 347 28.64 -15.07 -9.88
N PRO A 348 29.04 -15.25 -11.15
CA PRO A 348 28.11 -15.50 -12.24
C PRO A 348 27.29 -16.77 -11.95
N GLY A 349 25.96 -16.68 -11.95
CA GLY A 349 25.06 -17.83 -11.80
C GLY A 349 24.63 -18.21 -10.38
N ALA A 350 25.24 -17.67 -9.31
CA ALA A 350 24.80 -17.95 -7.94
C ALA A 350 23.58 -17.09 -7.57
N ARG A 351 22.38 -17.70 -7.47
CA ARG A 351 21.07 -17.09 -7.18
C ARG A 351 20.90 -15.70 -7.78
N ARG A 352 20.33 -15.67 -9.00
CA ARG A 352 19.85 -14.47 -9.73
C ARG A 352 19.84 -13.24 -8.84
N ALA A 353 20.82 -12.35 -9.01
CA ALA A 353 20.45 -10.95 -8.96
C ALA A 353 19.21 -10.81 -9.85
N PRO A 354 18.21 -9.99 -9.45
CA PRO A 354 17.02 -9.84 -10.27
C PRO A 354 17.46 -9.65 -11.73
N PRO A 355 16.83 -10.37 -12.68
CA PRO A 355 17.18 -10.24 -14.09
C PRO A 355 17.29 -8.75 -14.41
N ALA A 356 18.23 -8.41 -15.31
CA ALA A 356 18.34 -7.03 -15.78
C ALA A 356 16.92 -6.51 -16.07
N PRO A 357 16.54 -5.33 -15.55
CA PRO A 357 15.19 -4.85 -15.69
C PRO A 357 14.82 -4.88 -17.19
N PRO A 358 13.59 -5.31 -17.54
CA PRO A 358 13.14 -5.31 -18.92
C PRO A 358 13.49 -3.98 -19.62
N PRO A 359 13.87 -3.99 -20.91
CA PRO A 359 14.27 -2.78 -21.63
C PRO A 359 13.28 -1.62 -21.46
N ALA A 360 11.98 -1.91 -21.40
CA ALA A 360 10.92 -0.93 -21.16
C ALA A 360 11.04 -0.20 -19.80
N ILE A 361 11.41 -0.91 -18.72
CA ILE A 361 11.63 -0.30 -17.40
C ILE A 361 12.83 0.63 -17.44
N GLU A 362 13.93 0.21 -18.06
CA GLU A 362 15.15 1.02 -18.14
C GLU A 362 14.94 2.25 -19.02
N ALA A 363 14.19 2.12 -20.12
CA ALA A 363 13.79 3.24 -20.97
C ALA A 363 12.95 4.27 -20.19
N MET A 364 11.94 3.84 -19.43
CA MET A 364 11.12 4.74 -18.60
C MET A 364 11.96 5.45 -17.54
N LYS A 365 12.88 4.73 -16.89
CA LYS A 365 13.80 5.31 -15.91
C LYS A 365 14.66 6.42 -16.50
N ARG A 366 15.21 6.22 -17.70
CA ARG A 366 16.00 7.25 -18.40
C ARG A 366 15.15 8.44 -18.82
N LYS A 367 13.93 8.17 -19.30
CA LYS A 367 12.96 9.20 -19.72
C LYS A 367 12.60 10.13 -18.56
N ILE A 368 12.22 9.57 -17.40
CA ILE A 368 11.86 10.36 -16.21
C ILE A 368 13.06 11.10 -15.63
N ASP A 369 14.24 10.48 -15.62
CA ASP A 369 15.44 11.10 -15.04
C ASP A 369 15.98 12.28 -15.86
N SER A 370 15.54 12.42 -17.11
CA SER A 370 15.88 13.57 -17.95
C SER A 370 15.34 14.89 -17.36
N PRO A 371 15.97 16.05 -17.64
CA PRO A 371 15.47 17.35 -17.15
C PRO A 371 14.01 17.62 -17.55
N LEU A 372 13.65 17.29 -18.79
CA LEU A 372 12.27 17.42 -19.28
C LEU A 372 11.32 16.44 -18.59
N GLY A 373 11.74 15.18 -18.40
CA GLY A 373 10.94 14.18 -17.71
C GLY A 373 10.65 14.53 -16.26
N ARG A 374 11.62 15.09 -15.53
CA ARG A 374 11.42 15.61 -14.17
C ARG A 374 10.43 16.77 -14.14
N LEU A 375 10.50 17.68 -15.12
CA LEU A 375 9.57 18.81 -15.24
C LEU A 375 8.14 18.33 -15.49
N ILE A 376 7.94 17.42 -16.45
CA ILE A 376 6.61 16.87 -16.78
C ILE A 376 6.07 16.07 -15.60
N TYR A 377 6.86 15.15 -15.04
CA TYR A 377 6.44 14.37 -13.88
C TYR A 377 6.11 15.24 -12.66
N GLY A 378 6.82 16.37 -12.48
CA GLY A 378 6.56 17.34 -11.42
C GLY A 378 5.14 17.93 -11.48
N ARG A 379 4.52 18.04 -12.66
CA ARG A 379 3.14 18.55 -12.82
C ARG A 379 2.11 17.68 -12.12
N ARG A 380 2.37 16.38 -12.01
CA ARG A 380 1.48 15.39 -11.37
C ARG A 380 0.95 15.85 -10.01
N ILE A 381 1.84 16.38 -9.17
CA ILE A 381 1.51 16.83 -7.82
C ILE A 381 0.45 17.94 -7.89
N ALA A 382 0.63 18.93 -8.76
CA ALA A 382 -0.31 20.04 -8.92
C ALA A 382 -1.62 19.63 -9.62
N THR A 383 -1.61 18.56 -10.42
CA THR A 383 -2.79 18.05 -11.12
C THR A 383 -3.71 17.28 -10.17
N VAL A 384 -3.22 16.22 -9.52
CA VAL A 384 -4.09 15.23 -8.86
C VAL A 384 -4.22 15.40 -7.35
N GLU A 385 -3.16 15.84 -6.65
CA GLU A 385 -3.21 15.96 -5.18
C GLU A 385 -4.25 16.99 -4.70
N PRO A 386 -4.42 18.17 -5.35
CA PRO A 386 -5.47 19.12 -4.97
C PRO A 386 -6.88 18.55 -5.14
N VAL A 387 -7.11 17.69 -6.13
CA VAL A 387 -8.39 17.01 -6.32
C VAL A 387 -8.70 16.15 -5.11
N PHE A 388 -7.79 15.27 -4.71
CA PHE A 388 -7.98 14.43 -3.52
C PHE A 388 -8.07 15.24 -2.22
N GLY A 389 -7.31 16.33 -2.10
CA GLY A 389 -7.44 17.29 -1.02
C GLY A 389 -8.85 17.88 -0.94
N ASN A 390 -9.40 18.33 -2.07
CA ASN A 390 -10.76 18.86 -2.16
C ASN A 390 -11.80 17.79 -1.77
N LEU A 391 -11.71 16.58 -2.33
CA LEU A 391 -12.63 15.48 -1.99
C LEU A 391 -12.63 15.19 -0.48
N GLN A 392 -11.46 15.13 0.15
CA GLN A 392 -11.35 14.90 1.60
C GLN A 392 -11.89 16.07 2.44
N ASN A 393 -11.73 17.31 1.97
CA ASN A 393 -12.30 18.50 2.60
C ASN A 393 -13.83 18.52 2.50
N LYS A 394 -14.41 17.96 1.43
CA LYS A 394 -15.85 17.73 1.28
C LYS A 394 -16.37 16.52 2.07
N GLY A 395 -15.51 15.85 2.84
CA GLY A 395 -15.90 14.75 3.72
C GLY A 395 -15.64 13.34 3.16
N MET A 396 -15.02 13.21 1.98
CA MET A 396 -14.64 11.90 1.42
C MET A 396 -13.39 11.32 2.11
N ARG A 397 -13.52 11.02 3.41
CA ARG A 397 -12.45 10.46 4.25
C ARG A 397 -12.58 8.96 4.46
N ARG A 398 -13.73 8.39 4.09
CA ARG A 398 -14.04 6.97 4.17
C ARG A 398 -15.18 6.63 3.23
N PHE A 399 -15.21 5.39 2.76
CA PHE A 399 -16.40 4.81 2.15
C PHE A 399 -17.41 4.42 3.23
N THR A 400 -18.66 4.82 3.06
CA THR A 400 -19.74 4.56 4.03
C THR A 400 -20.58 3.35 3.65
N LEU A 401 -20.53 2.95 2.38
CA LEU A 401 -21.22 1.79 1.83
C LEU A 401 -20.30 0.54 1.83
N ARG A 402 -20.89 -0.61 1.49
CA ARG A 402 -20.23 -1.91 1.35
C ARG A 402 -20.59 -2.50 0.00
N GLY A 403 -19.68 -3.28 -0.57
CA GLY A 403 -19.81 -3.83 -1.92
C GLY A 403 -19.29 -2.88 -2.97
N HIS A 404 -18.59 -3.44 -3.97
CA HIS A 404 -17.87 -2.70 -5.01
C HIS A 404 -18.75 -1.65 -5.70
N LYS A 405 -19.90 -2.09 -6.25
CA LYS A 405 -20.84 -1.24 -7.01
C LYS A 405 -21.24 0.03 -6.26
N LYS A 406 -21.59 -0.09 -4.99
CA LYS A 406 -22.06 1.02 -4.15
C LYS A 406 -20.92 1.97 -3.79
N VAL A 407 -19.75 1.42 -3.51
CA VAL A 407 -18.54 2.17 -3.18
C VAL A 407 -18.04 2.95 -4.39
N ASP A 408 -18.10 2.33 -5.57
CA ASP A 408 -17.74 2.95 -6.84
C ASP A 408 -18.71 4.08 -7.22
N ALA A 409 -20.02 3.87 -7.05
CA ALA A 409 -21.02 4.93 -7.21
C ALA A 409 -20.77 6.10 -6.25
N GLN A 410 -20.45 5.81 -4.98
CA GLN A 410 -20.07 6.85 -4.01
C GLN A 410 -18.83 7.62 -4.47
N TRP A 411 -17.81 6.94 -5.00
CA TRP A 411 -16.59 7.60 -5.49
C TRP A 411 -16.88 8.53 -6.67
N LYS A 412 -17.61 8.03 -7.67
CA LYS A 412 -18.02 8.79 -8.85
C LYS A 412 -18.88 10.00 -8.50
N LEU A 413 -19.76 9.88 -7.49
CA LEU A 413 -20.55 11.00 -7.00
C LEU A 413 -19.67 12.12 -6.43
N PHE A 414 -18.65 11.77 -5.64
CA PHE A 414 -17.74 12.76 -5.07
C PHE A 414 -16.87 13.45 -6.13
N THR A 415 -16.38 12.71 -7.13
CA THR A 415 -15.65 13.29 -8.26
C THR A 415 -16.55 14.12 -9.17
N LEU A 416 -17.82 13.74 -9.34
CA LEU A 416 -18.82 14.55 -10.04
C LEU A 416 -19.04 15.91 -9.36
N VAL A 417 -19.22 15.91 -8.04
CA VAL A 417 -19.35 17.15 -7.24
C VAL A 417 -18.12 18.04 -7.39
N HIS A 418 -16.92 17.45 -7.46
CA HIS A 418 -15.70 18.19 -7.77
C HIS A 418 -15.79 18.86 -9.14
N ASN A 419 -16.14 18.12 -10.20
CA ASN A 419 -16.23 18.69 -11.54
C ASN A 419 -17.28 19.80 -11.65
N ILE A 420 -18.46 19.64 -11.04
CA ILE A 420 -19.52 20.67 -11.01
C ILE A 420 -19.02 21.95 -10.34
N GLU A 421 -18.27 21.83 -9.25
CA GLU A 421 -17.66 22.99 -8.58
C GLU A 421 -16.64 23.69 -9.49
N LYS A 422 -15.85 22.93 -10.26
CA LYS A 422 -14.92 23.51 -11.24
C LYS A 422 -15.68 24.23 -12.36
N ILE A 423 -16.79 23.67 -12.85
CA ILE A 423 -17.69 24.39 -13.78
C ILE A 423 -18.14 25.71 -13.16
N ALA A 424 -18.68 25.69 -11.93
CA ALA A 424 -19.18 26.90 -11.27
C ALA A 424 -18.11 28.00 -11.09
N HIS A 425 -16.84 27.62 -10.90
CA HIS A 425 -15.74 28.56 -10.71
C HIS A 425 -15.09 29.06 -11.99
N TYR A 426 -15.01 28.23 -13.03
CA TYR A 426 -14.25 28.56 -14.25
C TYR A 426 -15.12 28.84 -15.47
N ALA A 427 -16.39 28.42 -15.48
CA ALA A 427 -17.31 28.73 -16.59
C ALA A 427 -17.97 30.10 -16.47
N ALA A 428 -17.97 30.70 -15.28
CA ALA A 428 -18.51 32.03 -15.02
C ALA A 428 -17.45 33.14 -15.10
N ALA A 429 -16.20 32.79 -15.41
CA ALA A 429 -15.07 33.70 -15.59
C ALA A 429 -14.67 33.73 -17.06
#